data_AF-I8AN64-F1
#
_entry.id   AF-I8AN64-F1
#
_cell.length_a   1.000
_cell.length_b   1.000
_cell.length_c   1.000
_cell.angle_alpha   90.00
_cell.angle_beta   90.00
_cell.angle_gamma   90.00
#
_symmetry.space_group_name_H-M   'P 1'
#
loop_
_entity.id
_entity.type
_entity.pdbx_description
1 polymer ?
#
loop_
_entity_poly.entity_id
_entity_poly.type
_entity_poly.pdbx_seq_one_letter_code
_entity_poly.pdbx_strand_id
1 'polypeptide(L)'
;FTRLKRETSFGILLKNATGDMIGYGLSIAGPRNLLVGPIVAPDTLSAARLIHHLARHHQGPVRIDVPSQNNSLRLFLEQRGFVQVSQPPVMMINATAMPPRNGTLFGIAAQVFG
;
A
#
# COMPACT_ATOMS: atom_id res chain seq x y z
N PHE A 1 -6.79 -27.56 -16.49
CA PHE A 1 -6.26 -27.62 -15.12
C PHE A 1 -6.39 -26.25 -14.45
N THR A 2 -7.49 -25.99 -13.77
CA THR A 2 -7.74 -24.71 -13.09
C THR A 2 -7.19 -24.81 -11.67
N ARG A 3 -5.95 -24.34 -11.43
CA ARG A 3 -5.42 -24.21 -10.06
C ARG A 3 -6.11 -23.02 -9.41
N LEU A 4 -7.11 -23.29 -8.57
CA LEU A 4 -7.61 -22.32 -7.61
C LEU A 4 -6.49 -22.07 -6.57
N LYS A 5 -5.75 -20.95 -6.70
CA LYS A 5 -4.87 -20.48 -5.63
C LYS A 5 -5.71 -19.66 -4.66
N ARG A 6 -5.92 -20.15 -3.44
CA ARG A 6 -6.42 -19.33 -2.33
C ARG A 6 -5.26 -18.47 -1.83
N GLU A 7 -5.27 -17.19 -2.16
CA GLU A 7 -4.40 -16.21 -1.50
C GLU A 7 -5.14 -15.68 -0.28
N THR A 8 -4.51 -15.76 0.90
CA THR A 8 -5.11 -15.25 2.14
C THR A 8 -4.97 -13.73 2.15
N SER A 9 -6.10 -13.05 2.16
CA SER A 9 -6.18 -11.61 2.34
C SER A 9 -6.51 -11.28 3.80
N PHE A 10 -5.81 -10.29 4.34
CA PHE A 10 -6.08 -9.71 5.66
C PHE A 10 -6.30 -8.21 5.52
N GLY A 11 -7.34 -7.69 6.18
CA GLY A 11 -7.74 -6.30 6.05
C GLY A 11 -8.03 -5.66 7.39
N ILE A 12 -7.71 -4.37 7.50
CA ILE A 12 -7.98 -3.57 8.70
C ILE A 12 -8.58 -2.22 8.32
N LEU A 13 -9.45 -1.71 9.19
CA LEU A 13 -10.06 -0.39 9.09
C LEU A 13 -9.43 0.52 10.14
N LEU A 14 -9.08 1.74 9.75
CA LEU A 14 -8.69 2.81 10.65
C LEU A 14 -9.94 3.62 11.01
N LYS A 15 -10.22 3.72 12.32
CA LYS A 15 -11.31 4.52 12.85
C LYS A 15 -10.77 5.70 13.65
N ASN A 16 -11.45 6.84 13.59
CA ASN A 16 -11.19 7.96 14.49
C ASN A 16 -11.81 7.69 15.88
N ALA A 17 -11.68 8.66 16.80
CA ALA A 17 -12.21 8.55 18.16
C ALA A 17 -13.76 8.48 18.21
N THR A 18 -14.46 9.01 17.20
CA THR A 18 -15.93 8.95 17.09
C THR A 18 -16.41 7.62 16.45
N GLY A 19 -15.49 6.79 15.96
CA GLY A 19 -15.78 5.48 15.37
C GLY A 19 -15.95 5.49 13.84
N ASP A 20 -15.80 6.64 13.19
CA ASP A 20 -15.89 6.79 11.74
C ASP A 20 -14.67 6.19 11.04
N MET A 21 -14.91 5.52 9.91
CA MET A 21 -13.83 4.99 9.09
C MET A 21 -13.10 6.13 8.37
N ILE A 22 -11.83 6.33 8.70
CA ILE A 22 -10.97 7.38 8.12
C ILE A 22 -9.85 6.81 7.23
N GLY A 23 -9.73 5.49 7.17
CA GLY A 23 -8.73 4.81 6.36
C GLY A 23 -8.88 3.31 6.41
N TYR A 24 -8.11 2.62 5.58
CA TYR A 24 -8.07 1.16 5.55
C TYR A 24 -6.78 0.68 4.89
N GLY A 25 -6.46 -0.58 5.12
CA GLY A 25 -5.35 -1.24 4.45
C GLY A 25 -5.59 -2.73 4.27
N LEU A 26 -5.02 -3.28 3.21
CA LEU A 26 -5.07 -4.70 2.88
C LEU A 26 -3.67 -5.28 2.77
N SER A 27 -3.57 -6.58 3.06
CA SER A 27 -2.39 -7.37 2.75
C SER A 27 -2.77 -8.72 2.16
N ILE A 28 -1.95 -9.20 1.23
CA ILE A 28 -2.16 -10.45 0.51
C ILE A 28 -0.86 -11.25 0.55
N ALA A 29 -0.94 -12.47 1.05
CA ALA A 29 0.21 -13.37 1.07
C ALA A 29 0.51 -13.87 -0.35
N GLY A 30 1.58 -13.35 -0.95
CA GLY A 30 2.10 -13.84 -2.22
C GLY A 30 3.14 -14.96 -2.03
N PRO A 31 3.60 -15.59 -3.12
CA PRO A 31 4.57 -16.69 -3.05
C PRO A 31 5.98 -16.26 -2.63
N ARG A 32 6.31 -14.97 -2.71
CA ARG A 32 7.63 -14.42 -2.33
C ARG A 32 7.56 -13.35 -1.26
N ASN A 33 6.55 -12.49 -1.33
CA ASN A 33 6.41 -11.33 -0.47
C ASN A 33 4.98 -11.27 0.08
N LEU A 34 4.82 -10.67 1.26
CA LEU A 34 3.55 -10.08 1.66
C LEU A 34 3.35 -8.79 0.87
N LEU A 35 2.32 -8.74 0.02
CA LEU A 35 1.90 -7.52 -0.65
C LEU A 35 1.07 -6.70 0.33
N VAL A 36 1.41 -5.43 0.53
CA VAL A 36 0.67 -4.49 1.37
C VAL A 36 0.12 -3.38 0.49
N GLY A 37 -1.19 -3.36 0.30
CA GLY A 37 -1.85 -2.46 -0.62
C GLY A 37 -3.30 -2.86 -0.91
N PRO A 38 -4.21 -1.90 -1.13
CA PRO A 38 -3.95 -0.47 -1.05
C PRO A 38 -3.81 -0.01 0.42
N ILE A 39 -3.18 1.13 0.63
CA ILE A 39 -3.14 1.82 1.94
C ILE A 39 -3.78 3.19 1.74
N VAL A 40 -4.92 3.40 2.38
CA VAL A 40 -5.64 4.67 2.39
C VAL A 40 -5.67 5.21 3.81
N ALA A 41 -5.15 6.41 4.02
CA ALA A 41 -5.04 7.03 5.34
C ALA A 41 -5.07 8.56 5.23
N PRO A 42 -5.44 9.28 6.29
CA PRO A 42 -5.46 10.74 6.27
C PRO A 42 -4.06 11.37 6.29
N ASP A 43 -3.04 10.64 6.76
CA ASP A 43 -1.69 11.14 6.94
C ASP A 43 -0.64 10.01 6.93
N THR A 44 0.64 10.39 6.85
CA THR A 44 1.77 9.46 6.77
C THR A 44 1.91 8.56 8.02
N LEU A 45 1.64 9.10 9.21
CA LEU A 45 1.75 8.34 10.46
C LEU A 45 0.64 7.28 10.54
N SER A 46 -0.57 7.65 10.16
CA SER A 46 -1.71 6.74 10.03
C SER A 46 -1.44 5.63 9.00
N ALA A 47 -0.87 5.97 7.84
CA ALA A 47 -0.45 4.99 6.83
C ALA A 47 0.62 4.02 7.39
N ALA A 48 1.65 4.54 8.07
CA ALA A 48 2.68 3.73 8.69
C ALA A 48 2.13 2.74 9.74
N ARG A 49 1.15 3.17 10.54
CA ARG A 49 0.46 2.29 11.51
C ARG A 49 -0.30 1.16 10.85
N LEU A 50 -0.99 1.44 9.73
CA LEU A 50 -1.68 0.43 8.94
C LEU A 50 -0.68 -0.60 8.39
N ILE A 51 0.41 -0.14 7.76
CA ILE A 51 1.46 -1.00 7.21
C ILE A 51 2.05 -1.89 8.30
N HIS A 52 2.37 -1.33 9.47
CA HIS A 52 2.87 -2.10 10.60
C HIS A 52 1.89 -3.20 11.03
N HIS A 53 0.60 -2.89 11.20
CA HIS A 53 -0.39 -3.87 11.63
C HIS A 53 -0.63 -4.98 10.62
N LEU A 54 -0.56 -4.66 9.32
CA LEU A 54 -0.71 -5.63 8.24
C LEU A 54 0.50 -6.58 8.17
N ALA A 55 1.70 -6.10 8.48
CA ALA A 55 2.94 -6.86 8.33
C ALA A 55 3.45 -7.53 9.61
N ARG A 56 2.98 -7.13 10.81
CA ARG A 56 3.60 -7.49 12.12
C ARG A 56 3.78 -8.99 12.41
N HIS A 57 2.99 -9.85 11.77
CA HIS A 57 3.08 -11.31 11.97
C HIS A 57 3.76 -12.05 10.81
N HIS A 58 4.17 -11.32 9.77
CA HIS A 58 4.86 -11.90 8.63
C HIS A 58 6.37 -11.90 8.88
N GLN A 59 7.02 -13.06 8.65
CA GLN A 59 8.45 -13.25 8.88
C GLN A 59 9.30 -13.11 7.60
N GLY A 60 8.67 -12.81 6.46
CA GLY A 60 9.33 -12.70 5.16
C GLY A 60 9.36 -11.29 4.58
N PRO A 61 9.79 -11.15 3.32
CA PRO A 61 9.84 -9.86 2.65
C PRO A 61 8.46 -9.22 2.51
N VAL A 62 8.37 -7.92 2.76
CA VAL A 62 7.15 -7.12 2.55
C VAL A 62 7.35 -6.23 1.33
N ARG A 63 6.35 -6.14 0.47
CA ARG A 63 6.35 -5.26 -0.70
C ARG A 63 5.14 -4.34 -0.67
N ILE A 64 5.39 -3.06 -0.93
CA ILE A 64 4.39 -2.02 -1.09
C ILE A 64 4.79 -1.16 -2.28
N ASP A 65 3.84 -0.84 -3.16
CA ASP A 65 4.04 0.12 -4.23
C ASP A 65 3.56 1.50 -3.72
N VAL A 66 4.48 2.44 -3.55
CA VAL A 66 4.23 3.77 -2.98
C VAL A 66 4.16 4.81 -4.12
N PRO A 67 3.10 5.64 -4.21
CA PRO A 67 3.06 6.74 -5.15
C PRO A 67 4.24 7.70 -5.00
N SER A 68 4.83 8.14 -6.12
CA SER A 68 6.04 9.00 -6.12
C SER A 68 5.85 10.35 -5.41
N GLN A 69 4.60 10.81 -5.24
CA GLN A 69 4.28 12.04 -4.52
C GLN A 69 4.48 11.91 -2.99
N ASN A 70 4.55 10.69 -2.44
CA ASN A 70 4.57 10.44 -0.99
C ASN A 70 5.99 10.29 -0.43
N ASN A 71 6.78 11.36 -0.51
CA ASN A 71 8.18 11.36 -0.06
C ASN A 71 8.34 11.02 1.44
N SER A 72 7.44 11.51 2.29
CA SER A 72 7.51 11.26 3.74
C SER A 72 7.35 9.78 4.11
N LEU A 73 6.42 9.08 3.45
CA LEU A 73 6.24 7.64 3.68
C LEU A 73 7.43 6.84 3.15
N ARG A 74 7.94 7.19 1.96
CA ARG A 74 9.13 6.54 1.39
C ARG A 74 10.32 6.63 2.35
N LEU A 75 10.63 7.82 2.85
CA LEU A 75 11.70 8.02 3.83
C LEU A 75 11.48 7.22 5.11
N PHE A 76 10.25 7.18 5.62
CA PHE A 76 9.90 6.35 6.78
C PHE A 76 10.18 4.87 6.54
N LEU A 77 9.81 4.35 5.37
CA LEU A 77 10.02 2.94 5.01
C LEU A 77 11.50 2.62 4.84
N GLU A 78 12.27 3.51 4.20
CA GLU A 78 13.72 3.37 4.02
C GLU A 78 14.44 3.26 5.37
N GLN A 79 14.08 4.10 6.35
CA GLN A 79 14.60 4.02 7.73
C GLN A 79 14.26 2.71 8.44
N ARG A 80 13.30 1.92 7.92
CA ARG A 80 12.89 0.62 8.44
C ARG A 80 13.39 -0.55 7.58
N GLY A 81 14.32 -0.29 6.67
CA GLY A 81 14.98 -1.33 5.86
C GLY A 81 14.28 -1.66 4.55
N PHE A 82 13.25 -0.91 4.14
CA PHE A 82 12.74 -1.02 2.78
C PHE A 82 13.75 -0.44 1.80
N VAL A 83 13.85 -1.06 0.63
CA VAL A 83 14.66 -0.58 -0.49
C VAL A 83 13.78 -0.45 -1.72
N GLN A 84 14.02 0.59 -2.52
CA GLN A 84 13.33 0.75 -3.79
C GLN A 84 13.80 -0.34 -4.77
N VAL A 85 12.89 -1.23 -5.17
CA VAL A 85 13.19 -2.34 -6.10
C VAL A 85 12.75 -2.07 -7.54
N SER A 86 11.83 -1.13 -7.75
CA SER A 86 11.33 -0.75 -9.08
C SER A 86 10.64 0.60 -9.05
N GLN A 87 10.70 1.35 -10.15
CA GLN A 87 9.93 2.57 -10.36
C GLN A 87 9.43 2.60 -11.81
N PRO A 88 8.37 1.82 -12.13
CA PRO A 88 7.79 1.89 -13.47
C PRO A 88 7.17 3.28 -13.72
N PRO A 89 7.11 3.73 -14.98
CA PRO A 89 6.36 4.94 -15.32
C PRO A 89 4.85 4.71 -15.15
N VAL A 90 4.14 5.77 -14.75
CA VAL A 90 2.67 5.79 -14.79
C VAL A 90 2.23 6.07 -16.23
N MET A 91 1.34 5.23 -16.76
CA MET A 91 0.86 5.32 -18.13
C MET A 91 -0.54 5.93 -18.17
N MET A 92 -0.78 6.82 -19.15
CA MET A 92 -2.10 7.39 -19.41
C MET A 92 -2.40 7.30 -20.91
N ILE A 93 -3.65 6.97 -21.26
CA ILE A 93 -4.12 6.95 -22.64
C ILE A 93 -4.98 8.18 -22.86
N ASN A 94 -4.68 8.97 -23.90
CA ASN A 94 -5.43 10.17 -24.29
C ASN A 94 -5.55 11.24 -23.18
N ALA A 95 -4.54 11.36 -22.31
CA ALA A 95 -4.49 12.40 -21.29
C ALA A 95 -3.13 13.10 -21.28
N THR A 96 -3.13 14.40 -21.01
CA THR A 96 -1.92 15.23 -20.93
C THR A 96 -1.39 15.37 -19.51
N ALA A 97 -2.21 15.05 -18.50
CA ALA A 97 -1.85 15.13 -17.09
C ALA A 97 -2.61 14.09 -16.26
N MET A 98 -2.02 13.70 -15.13
CA MET A 98 -2.65 12.81 -14.16
C MET A 98 -3.89 13.47 -13.54
N PRO A 99 -4.98 12.72 -13.30
CA PRO A 99 -6.08 13.23 -12.50
C PRO A 99 -5.60 13.61 -11.09
N PRO A 100 -6.19 14.64 -10.47
CA PRO A 100 -5.80 15.06 -9.13
C PRO A 100 -5.99 13.90 -8.14
N ARG A 101 -4.95 13.63 -7.34
CA ARG A 101 -5.01 12.71 -6.21
C ARG A 101 -5.30 13.50 -4.95
N ASN A 102 -6.17 12.98 -4.08
CA ASN A 102 -6.58 13.64 -2.84
C ASN A 102 -5.55 13.49 -1.69
N GLY A 103 -4.35 12.97 -1.96
CA GLY A 103 -3.27 12.81 -0.98
C GLY A 103 -3.47 11.71 0.06
N THR A 104 -4.57 10.94 0.02
CA THR A 104 -4.85 9.91 1.03
C THR A 104 -4.39 8.50 0.63
N LEU A 105 -3.98 8.32 -0.63
CA LEU A 105 -3.50 7.03 -1.15
C LEU A 105 -1.99 6.92 -0.95
N PHE A 106 -1.58 6.00 -0.07
CA PHE A 106 -0.19 5.78 0.34
C PHE A 106 0.41 4.49 -0.21
N GLY A 107 -0.42 3.50 -0.53
CA GLY A 107 -0.01 2.24 -1.14
C GLY A 107 -1.01 1.82 -2.20
N ILE A 108 -0.53 1.30 -3.32
CA ILE A 108 -1.35 0.81 -4.43
C ILE A 108 -1.43 -0.73 -4.31
N ALA A 109 -2.61 -1.30 -4.58
CA ALA A 109 -2.85 -2.74 -4.46
C ALA A 109 -2.00 -3.57 -5.44
N ALA A 110 -1.82 -3.05 -6.65
CA ALA A 110 -0.91 -3.57 -7.67
C ALA A 110 -0.64 -2.46 -8.70
N GLN A 111 0.48 -2.54 -9.41
CA GLN A 111 0.87 -1.58 -10.46
C GLN A 111 -0.19 -1.37 -11.56
N VAL A 112 -1.10 -2.34 -11.78
CA VAL A 112 -2.23 -2.19 -12.73
C VAL A 112 -3.31 -1.22 -12.23
N PHE A 113 -3.31 -0.90 -10.93
CA PHE A 113 -4.33 -0.08 -10.27
C PHE A 113 -3.86 1.32 -9.88
N GLY A 114 -2.64 1.75 -10.26
CA GLY A 114 -2.19 3.12 -9.95
C GLY A 114 -0.79 3.51 -10.37
#